data_AF-A0A2D7XHG2-F1
#
_entry.id   AF-A0A2D7XHG2-F1
#
_cell.length_a   1.000
_cell.length_b   1.000
_cell.length_c   1.000
_cell.angle_alpha   90.00
_cell.angle_beta   90.00
_cell.angle_gamma   90.00
#
_symmetry.space_group_name_H-M   'P 1'
#
loop_
_entity.id
_entity.type
_entity.pdbx_description
1 polymer ?
#
loop_
_entity_poly.entity_id
_entity_poly.type
_entity_poly.pdbx_seq_one_letter_code
_entity_poly.pdbx_strand_id
1 'polypeptide(L)' 'MDYTNNDIDKIVQFKTWTDKKKIDELLRIDAAMYCALGTDSTKAERSEVKRKSQEIYRAIRKVHKPTGDMFLMDVDRR' A
#
# COMPACT_ATOMS: atom_id res chain seq x y z
N MET A 1 -6.82 9.30 -9.18
CA MET A 1 -5.92 8.30 -9.80
C MET A 1 -6.28 6.96 -9.20
N ASP A 2 -6.98 6.10 -9.94
CA ASP A 2 -7.24 4.73 -9.50
C ASP A 2 -5.97 3.92 -9.72
N TYR A 3 -5.20 3.72 -8.66
CA TYR A 3 -4.08 2.78 -8.67
C TYR A 3 -4.66 1.37 -8.57
N THR A 4 -4.44 0.57 -9.61
CA THR A 4 -4.92 -0.82 -9.62
C THR A 4 -3.88 -1.73 -9.00
N ASN A 5 -4.30 -2.89 -8.48
CA ASN A 5 -3.40 -3.91 -7.93
C ASN A 5 -2.27 -4.32 -8.88
N ASN A 6 -2.50 -4.18 -10.20
CA ASN A 6 -1.49 -4.41 -11.23
C ASN A 6 -0.31 -3.43 -11.16
N ASP A 7 -0.49 -2.21 -10.64
CA ASP A 7 0.56 -1.22 -10.56
C ASP A 7 1.50 -1.47 -9.36
N ILE A 8 0.97 -2.04 -8.27
CA ILE A 8 1.74 -2.47 -7.10
C ILE A 8 2.76 -3.56 -7.49
N ASP A 9 2.32 -4.59 -8.22
CA ASP A 9 3.22 -5.67 -8.62
C ASP A 9 4.28 -5.20 -9.63
N LYS A 10 3.95 -4.27 -10.53
CA LYS A 10 4.93 -3.64 -11.43
C LYS A 10 6.03 -2.91 -10.65
N ILE A 11 5.67 -2.17 -9.60
CA ILE A 11 6.64 -1.43 -8.78
C ILE A 11 7.65 -2.36 -8.12
N VAL A 12 7.15 -3.47 -7.54
CA VAL A 12 8.01 -4.48 -6.90
C VAL A 12 8.98 -5.11 -7.92
N GLN A 13 8.50 -5.35 -9.15
CA GLN A 13 9.28 -6.00 -10.22
C GLN A 13 10.32 -5.08 -10.88
N PHE A 14 10.30 -3.76 -10.67
CA PHE A 14 11.32 -2.87 -11.25
C PHE A 14 12.71 -3.18 -10.72
N LYS A 15 13.57 -3.75 -11.56
CA LYS A 15 14.96 -4.07 -11.19
C LYS A 15 15.87 -2.85 -11.13
N THR A 16 15.49 -1.75 -11.78
CA THR A 16 16.26 -0.50 -11.82
C THR A 16 16.05 0.39 -10.59
N TRP A 17 15.05 0.08 -9.75
CA TRP A 17 14.75 0.86 -8.57
C TRP A 17 15.37 0.23 -7.33
N THR A 18 15.89 1.07 -6.44
CA THR A 18 16.33 0.63 -5.11
C THR A 18 15.13 0.21 -4.27
N ASP A 19 15.35 -0.67 -3.30
CA ASP A 19 14.30 -1.15 -2.39
C ASP A 19 13.61 0.02 -1.68
N LYS A 20 14.38 1.02 -1.24
CA LYS A 20 13.82 2.26 -0.66
C LYS A 20 12.87 2.97 -1.62
N LYS A 21 13.26 3.14 -2.89
CA LYS A 21 12.42 3.82 -3.89
C LYS A 21 11.12 3.06 -4.16
N LYS A 22 11.17 1.72 -4.17
CA LYS A 22 9.96 0.90 -4.31
C LYS A 22 9.03 1.09 -3.12
N ILE A 23 9.57 1.06 -1.90
CA ILE A 23 8.80 1.24 -0.66
C ILE A 23 8.19 2.64 -0.61
N ASP A 24 8.95 3.68 -0.92
CA ASP A 24 8.47 5.08 -0.92
C ASP A 24 7.31 5.27 -1.89
N GLU A 25 7.39 4.69 -3.10
CA GLU A 25 6.30 4.80 -4.08
C GLU A 25 5.06 4.01 -3.66
N LEU A 26 5.25 2.80 -3.10
CA LEU A 26 4.17 1.99 -2.54
C LEU A 26 3.43 2.72 -1.41
N LEU A 27 4.17 3.37 -0.50
CA LEU A 27 3.59 4.18 0.58
C LEU A 27 2.95 5.48 0.06
N ARG A 28 3.47 6.06 -1.01
CA ARG A 28 2.85 7.22 -1.67
C ARG A 28 1.47 6.86 -2.23
N ILE A 29 1.34 5.69 -2.85
CA ILE A 29 0.05 5.19 -3.36
C ILE A 29 -0.93 5.00 -2.20
N ASP A 30 -0.47 4.37 -1.11
CA ASP A 30 -1.26 4.19 0.10
C ASP A 30 -1.80 5.53 0.64
N ALA A 31 -0.93 6.50 0.82
CA ALA A 31 -1.31 7.85 1.27
C ALA A 31 -2.28 8.53 0.29
N ALA A 32 -2.07 8.40 -1.02
CA ALA A 32 -2.96 8.98 -2.02
C ALA A 32 -4.37 8.38 -1.97
N MET A 33 -4.50 7.06 -1.72
CA MET A 33 -5.80 6.41 -1.53
C MET A 33 -6.53 6.93 -0.28
N TYR A 34 -5.81 7.12 0.82
CA TYR A 34 -6.39 7.71 2.03
C TYR A 34 -6.75 9.19 1.86
N CYS A 35 -5.98 9.97 1.11
CA CYS A 35 -6.32 11.35 0.77
C CYS A 35 -7.54 11.47 -0.15
N ALA A 36 -7.81 10.44 -0.97
CA ALA A 36 -9.01 10.39 -1.78
C ALA A 36 -10.28 10.10 -0.95
N LEU A 37 -10.12 9.59 0.28
CA LEU A 37 -11.24 9.45 1.21
C LEU A 37 -11.60 10.81 1.82
N GLY A 38 -12.86 11.20 1.67
CA GLY A 38 -13.43 12.41 2.25
C GLY A 38 -14.23 12.13 3.52
N THR A 39 -14.87 13.19 4.04
CA THR A 39 -15.87 13.10 5.10
C THR A 39 -17.08 12.29 4.69
N ASP A 40 -17.47 12.35 3.41
CA ASP A 40 -18.61 11.63 2.85
C ASP A 40 -18.31 10.18 2.48
N SER A 41 -17.04 9.74 2.59
CA SER A 41 -16.68 8.37 2.24
C SER A 41 -17.36 7.36 3.14
N THR A 42 -18.05 6.44 2.48
CA THR A 42 -18.80 5.35 3.09
C THR A 42 -17.88 4.37 3.82
N LYS A 43 -18.46 3.60 4.75
CA LYS A 43 -17.73 2.53 5.43
C LYS A 43 -17.18 1.49 4.44
N ALA A 44 -17.88 1.27 3.32
CA ALA A 44 -17.45 0.35 2.27
C ALA A 44 -16.15 0.83 1.60
N GLU A 45 -16.10 2.10 1.19
CA GLU A 45 -14.90 2.68 0.56
C GLU A 45 -13.70 2.68 1.51
N ARG A 46 -13.92 3.00 2.79
CA ARG A 46 -12.87 2.94 3.82
C ARG A 46 -12.33 1.52 4.00
N SER A 47 -13.21 0.52 3.96
CA SER A 47 -12.84 -0.90 4.04
C SER A 47 -12.06 -1.34 2.80
N GLU A 48 -12.47 -0.88 1.61
CA GLU A 48 -11.78 -1.18 0.37
C GLU A 48 -10.36 -0.60 0.35
N VAL A 49 -10.20 0.67 0.76
CA VAL A 49 -8.88 1.28 0.91
C VAL A 49 -8.03 0.51 1.92
N LYS A 50 -8.57 0.14 3.08
CA LYS A 50 -7.85 -0.68 4.08
C LYS A 50 -7.37 -2.02 3.48
N ARG A 51 -8.22 -2.66 2.66
CA ARG A 51 -7.86 -3.91 1.96
C ARG A 51 -6.74 -3.70 0.94
N LYS A 52 -6.80 -2.62 0.17
CA LYS A 52 -5.72 -2.24 -0.77
C LYS A 52 -4.42 -1.93 -0.02
N SER A 53 -4.47 -1.23 1.11
CA SER A 53 -3.30 -0.98 1.97
C SER A 53 -2.63 -2.29 2.44
N GLN A 54 -3.42 -3.29 2.86
CA GLN A 54 -2.87 -4.60 3.23
C GLN A 54 -2.13 -5.28 2.07
N GLU A 55 -2.61 -5.14 0.84
CA GLU A 55 -1.94 -5.66 -0.35
C GLU A 55 -0.63 -4.92 -0.62
N ILE A 56 -0.59 -3.60 -0.44
CA ILE A 56 0.64 -2.79 -0.50
C ILE A 56 1.65 -3.27 0.54
N TYR A 57 1.26 -3.49 1.79
CA TYR A 57 2.19 -3.93 2.84
C TYR A 57 2.71 -5.35 2.59
N ARG A 58 1.88 -6.24 2.01
CA ARG A 58 2.34 -7.56 1.53
C ARG A 58 3.34 -7.44 0.39
N ALA A 59 3.17 -6.47 -0.50
CA ALA A 59 4.11 -6.18 -1.57
C ALA A 59 5.44 -5.61 -1.01
N ILE A 60 5.37 -4.69 -0.05
CA ILE A 60 6.53 -4.18 0.69
C ILE A 60 7.26 -5.33 1.39
N ARG A 61 6.54 -6.29 1.99
CA ARG A 61 7.17 -7.46 2.64
C ARG A 61 8.01 -8.30 1.68
N LYS A 62 7.63 -8.38 0.39
CA LYS A 62 8.43 -9.07 -0.64
C LYS A 62 9.75 -8.35 -0.93
N VAL A 63 9.77 -7.02 -0.78
CA VAL A 63 10.96 -6.16 -0.98
C VAL A 63 11.80 -6.09 0.29
N HIS A 64 11.17 -5.74 1.41
CA HIS A 64 11.79 -5.58 2.71
C HIS A 64 10.89 -6.16 3.81
N LYS A 65 11.22 -7.39 4.22
CA LYS A 65 10.45 -8.18 5.18
C LYS A 65 10.18 -7.48 6.51
N PRO A 66 11.17 -6.87 7.20
CA PRO A 66 10.96 -6.26 8.52
C PRO A 66 9.92 -5.13 8.48
N THR A 67 10.02 -4.26 7.47
CA THR A 67 9.10 -3.13 7.31
C THR A 67 7.70 -3.60 6.93
N GLY A 68 7.58 -4.58 6.04
CA GLY A 68 6.28 -5.12 5.66
C GLY A 68 5.55 -5.80 6.82
N ASP A 69 6.28 -6.57 7.64
CA ASP A 69 5.71 -7.22 8.82
C ASP A 69 5.28 -6.19 9.88
N MET A 70 6.07 -5.12 10.10
CA MET A 70 5.69 -4.03 11.00
C MET A 70 4.36 -3.37 10.60
N PHE A 71 4.21 -3.02 9.31
CA PHE A 71 2.97 -2.40 8.82
C PHE A 71 1.77 -3.34 8.89
N LEU A 72 1.95 -4.62 8.56
CA LEU A 72 0.88 -5.61 8.66
C LEU A 72 0.41 -5.81 10.10
N MET A 73 1.32 -5.85 11.07
CA MET A 73 0.97 -5.96 12.49
C MET A 73 0.17 -4.76 13.00
N ASP A 74 0.51 -3.55 12.57
CA ASP A 74 -0.20 -2.34 13.02
C ASP A 74 -1.61 -2.22 12.42
N VAL A 75 -1.80 -2.70 11.18
CA VAL A 75 -3.10 -2.65 10.49
C VAL A 75 -4.08 -3.69 11.03
N ASP A 76 -3.58 -4.85 11.46
CA ASP A 76 -4.37 -5.94 12.03
C ASP A 76 -4.78 -5.69 13.50
N ARG A 77 -4.06 -4.79 14.20
CA ARG A 77 -4.32 -4.45 15.61
C ARG A 77 -5.50 -3.49 15.82
N ARG A 78 -6.11 -2.95 14.76
CA ARG A 78 -7.21 -1.96 14.78
C ARG A 78 -8.44 -2.43 14.02
#